data_AF-A0A0E3MA14-F1
#
_entry.id   AF-A0A0E3MA14-F1
#
_cell.length_a   1.000
_cell.length_b   1.000
_cell.length_c   1.000
_cell.angle_alpha   90.00
_cell.angle_beta   90.00
_cell.angle_gamma   90.00
#
_symmetry.space_group_name_H-M   'P 1'
#
loop_
_entity.id
_entity.type
_entity.pdbx_description
1 polymer ?
#
loop_
_entity_poly.entity_id
_entity_poly.type
_entity_poly.pdbx_seq_one_letter_code
_entity_poly.pdbx_strand_id
1 'polypeptide(L)' 'MKLFGSMEVKSNTLYIGKVSTIDLAKKFGTPLYVIDEALVREQCKRYYKAFNVRQGENRVAYAGKAFFDFSNVSDYK' A
#
# COMPACT_ATOMS: atom_id res chain seq x y z
N MET A 1 10.58 -1.45 17.11
CA MET A 1 9.47 -1.04 16.21
C MET A 1 9.32 -2.10 15.13
N LYS A 2 8.11 -2.51 14.76
CA LYS A 2 7.88 -3.50 13.69
C LYS A 2 7.74 -2.78 12.34
N LEU A 3 8.47 -3.23 11.32
CA LEU A 3 8.37 -2.72 9.96
C LEU A 3 7.41 -3.58 9.13
N PHE A 4 6.79 -3.00 8.10
CA PHE A 4 5.80 -3.66 7.24
C PHE A 4 6.14 -3.50 5.76
N GLY A 5 5.76 -4.48 4.94
CA GLY A 5 5.94 -4.41 3.49
C GLY A 5 7.38 -4.16 3.08
N SER A 6 7.59 -3.13 2.26
CA SER A 6 8.91 -2.72 1.76
C SER A 6 9.65 -1.73 2.66
N MET A 7 9.19 -1.52 3.90
CA MET A 7 9.84 -0.61 4.83
C MET A 7 11.22 -1.11 5.26
N GLU A 8 12.21 -0.22 5.21
CA GLU A 8 13.59 -0.50 5.60
C GLU A 8 14.19 0.73 6.28
N VAL A 9 14.99 0.55 7.34
CA VAL A 9 15.70 1.66 8.00
C VAL A 9 17.19 1.55 7.68
N LYS A 10 17.75 2.60 7.07
CA LYS A 10 19.20 2.72 6.80
C LYS A 10 19.70 4.03 7.37
N SER A 11 20.77 3.98 8.16
CA SER A 11 21.40 5.18 8.73
C SER A 11 20.39 6.14 9.38
N ASN A 12 19.49 5.58 10.20
CA ASN A 12 18.41 6.33 10.87
C ASN A 12 17.39 7.03 9.95
N THR A 13 17.32 6.64 8.67
CA THR A 13 16.35 7.13 7.69
C THR A 13 15.41 6.00 7.28
N LEU A 14 14.12 6.27 7.25
CA LEU A 14 13.10 5.32 6.79
C LEU A 14 13.02 5.35 5.26
N TYR A 15 13.01 4.17 4.66
CA TYR A 15 12.78 3.96 3.25
C TYR A 15 11.47 3.18 3.06
N ILE A 16 10.67 3.55 2.07
CA ILE A 16 9.46 2.86 1.64
C ILE A 16 9.57 2.66 0.14
N GLY A 17 9.42 1.44 -0.36
CA GLY A 17 9.56 1.15 -1.79
C GLY A 17 10.94 1.50 -2.36
N LYS A 18 12.00 1.41 -1.54
CA LYS A 18 13.38 1.87 -1.84
C LYS A 18 13.55 3.39 -1.95
N VAL A 19 12.55 4.20 -1.58
CA VAL A 19 12.60 5.67 -1.60
C VAL A 19 12.74 6.22 -0.18
N SER A 20 13.65 7.17 0.01
CA SER A 20 13.87 7.86 1.29
C SER A 20 12.67 8.74 1.66
N THR A 21 12.18 8.64 2.90
CA THR A 21 11.11 9.51 3.38
C THR A 21 11.54 10.97 3.52
N ILE A 22 12.84 11.23 3.73
CA ILE A 22 13.39 12.59 3.75
C ILE A 22 13.30 13.22 2.36
N ASP A 23 13.61 12.45 1.32
CA ASP A 23 13.55 12.95 -0.07
C ASP A 23 12.10 13.19 -0.51
N LEU A 24 11.18 12.31 -0.09
CA LEU A 24 9.74 12.51 -0.30
C LEU A 24 9.25 13.79 0.39
N ALA A 25 9.62 14.02 1.66
CA ALA A 25 9.23 15.21 2.40
C ALA A 25 9.79 16.50 1.77
N LYS A 26 11.03 16.48 1.26
CA LYS A 26 11.62 17.61 0.54
C LYS A 26 10.91 17.88 -0.79
N LYS A 27 10.54 16.83 -1.51
CA LYS A 27 9.93 16.93 -2.85
C LYS A 27 8.46 17.36 -2.80
N PHE A 28 7.69 16.82 -1.86
CA PHE A 28 6.23 16.97 -1.83
C PHE A 28 5.72 17.81 -0.64
N GLY A 29 6.59 18.17 0.30
CA GLY A 29 6.23 18.93 1.50
C GLY A 29 5.55 18.05 2.55
N THR A 30 5.06 18.71 3.62
CA THR A 30 4.35 18.06 4.73
C THR A 30 3.07 18.84 5.07
N PRO A 31 1.98 18.17 5.49
CA PRO A 31 1.85 16.73 5.72
C PRO A 31 1.78 15.91 4.42
N LEU A 32 2.38 14.71 4.44
CA LEU A 32 2.42 13.78 3.31
C LEU A 32 1.99 12.38 3.73
N TYR A 33 1.03 11.81 2.99
CA TYR A 33 0.67 10.40 3.10
C TYR A 33 1.46 9.58 2.09
N VAL A 34 2.01 8.45 2.52
CA VAL A 34 2.76 7.51 1.66
C VAL A 34 2.14 6.13 1.80
N ILE A 35 1.79 5.52 0.67
CA ILE A 35 1.21 4.17 0.61
C ILE A 35 2.18 3.26 -0.11
N ASP A 36 2.46 2.10 0.49
CA ASP A 36 3.18 1.02 -0.17
C ASP A 36 2.19 0.17 -0.98
N GLU A 37 2.11 0.46 -2.29
CA GLU A 37 1.23 -0.24 -3.21
C GLU A 37 1.51 -1.75 -3.26
N ALA A 38 2.78 -2.16 -3.20
CA ALA A 38 3.16 -3.57 -3.25
C ALA A 38 2.60 -4.32 -2.04
N LEU A 39 2.72 -3.72 -0.85
CA LEU A 39 2.11 -4.26 0.37
C LEU A 39 0.60 -4.37 0.24
N VAL A 40 -0.09 -3.30 -0.21
CA VAL A 40 -1.56 -3.30 -0.37
C VAL A 40 -2.00 -4.40 -1.33
N ARG A 41 -1.35 -4.53 -2.50
CA ARG A 41 -1.65 -5.58 -3.48
C ARG A 41 -1.38 -6.99 -2.94
N GLU A 42 -0.32 -7.17 -2.17
CA GLU A 42 -0.03 -8.45 -1.52
C GLU A 42 -1.15 -8.83 -0.53
N GLN A 43 -1.61 -7.88 0.30
CA GLN A 43 -2.73 -8.12 1.21
C GLN A 43 -4.00 -8.53 0.44
N CYS A 44 -4.34 -7.83 -0.64
CA CYS A 44 -5.47 -8.18 -1.51
C CYS A 44 -5.35 -9.61 -2.06
N LYS A 45 -4.19 -9.97 -2.61
CA LYS A 45 -3.93 -11.33 -3.11
C LYS A 45 -4.08 -12.38 -2.01
N ARG A 46 -3.64 -12.08 -0.79
CA ARG A 46 -3.79 -12.98 0.36
C ARG A 46 -5.25 -13.26 0.70
N TYR A 47 -6.10 -12.23 0.74
CA TYR A 47 -7.54 -12.42 0.96
C TYR A 47 -8.19 -13.21 -0.17
N TYR A 48 -7.87 -12.89 -1.43
CA TYR A 48 -8.40 -13.63 -2.58
C TYR A 48 -8.05 -15.12 -2.54
N LYS A 49 -6.83 -15.46 -2.12
CA LYS A 49 -6.40 -16.84 -1.93
C LYS A 49 -7.10 -17.50 -0.73
N ALA A 50 -7.18 -16.82 0.41
CA ALA A 50 -7.77 -17.37 1.62
C ALA A 50 -9.27 -17.68 1.48
N PHE A 51 -10.00 -16.88 0.71
CA PHE A 51 -11.43 -17.05 0.48
C PHE A 51 -11.77 -17.84 -0.79
N ASN A 52 -10.79 -18.44 -1.47
CA ASN A 52 -11.00 -19.20 -2.72
C ASN A 52 -11.81 -18.44 -3.79
N VAL A 53 -11.63 -17.11 -3.88
CA VAL A 53 -12.42 -16.26 -4.80
C VAL A 53 -12.31 -16.72 -6.25
N ARG A 54 -11.14 -17.25 -6.65
CA ARG A 54 -10.90 -17.79 -8.00
C ARG A 54 -11.73 -19.03 -8.35
N GLN A 55 -12.23 -19.75 -7.35
CA GLN A 55 -13.09 -20.93 -7.54
C GLN A 55 -14.58 -20.56 -7.64
N GLY A 56 -14.94 -19.28 -7.50
CA GLY A 56 -16.29 -18.75 -7.75
C GLY A 56 -17.24 -18.82 -6.55
N GLU A 57 -16.82 -19.38 -5.42
CA GLU A 57 -17.69 -19.57 -4.24
C GLU A 57 -17.84 -18.30 -3.38
N ASN A 58 -16.87 -17.38 -3.44
CA ASN A 58 -16.84 -16.19 -2.59
C ASN A 58 -16.42 -14.93 -3.36
N ARG A 59 -16.63 -13.78 -2.73
CA ARG A 59 -16.18 -12.46 -3.21
C ARG A 59 -15.46 -11.70 -2.10
N VAL A 60 -14.43 -10.95 -2.48
CA VAL A 60 -13.72 -10.02 -1.59
C VAL A 60 -13.89 -8.62 -2.15
N ALA A 61 -14.46 -7.73 -1.35
CA ALA A 61 -14.69 -6.33 -1.71
C ALA A 61 -13.95 -5.40 -0.73
N TYR A 62 -13.42 -4.30 -1.25
CA TYR A 62 -12.79 -3.27 -0.44
C TYR A 62 -13.84 -2.28 0.06
N ALA A 63 -13.88 -2.03 1.37
CA ALA A 63 -14.79 -1.05 1.94
C ALA A 63 -14.24 0.36 1.76
N GLY A 64 -14.82 1.15 0.85
CA GLY A 64 -14.36 2.51 0.55
C GLY A 64 -14.32 3.47 1.74
N LYS A 65 -15.09 3.20 2.81
CA LYS A 65 -15.00 3.97 4.07
C LYS A 65 -13.66 3.80 4.81
N ALA A 66 -12.89 2.75 4.52
CA ALA A 66 -11.60 2.51 5.16
C ALA A 66 -10.53 3.48 4.66
N PHE A 67 -10.51 3.76 3.36
CA PHE A 67 -9.66 4.74 2.71
C PHE A 67 -10.16 4.94 1.27
N PHE A 68 -10.55 6.15 0.89
CA PHE A 68 -10.99 6.46 -0.47
C PHE A 68 -10.12 7.57 -1.03
N ASP A 69 -9.36 7.25 -2.07
CA ASP A 69 -8.51 8.21 -2.76
C ASP A 69 -8.75 8.12 -4.27
N PHE A 70 -8.98 9.27 -4.89
CA PHE A 70 -9.32 9.39 -6.32
C PHE A 70 -8.17 8.97 -7.23
N SER A 71 -6.90 9.02 -6.77
CA SER A 71 -5.76 8.60 -7.59
C SER A 71 -5.77 7.09 -7.90
N ASN A 72 -6.27 6.27 -6.97
CA ASN A 72 -6.32 4.80 -7.10
C ASN A 72 -7.33 4.28 -8.14
N VAL A 73 -8.19 5.16 -8.69
CA VAL A 73 -9.19 4.80 -9.72
C VAL A 73 -8.63 4.96 -11.13
N SER A 74 -7.54 5.72 -11.31
CA SER A 74 -6.98 6.04 -12.64
C SER A 74 -6.22 4.88 -13.29
N ASP A 75 -5.74 3.90 -12.51
CA ASP A 75 -4.95 2.76 -13.03
C ASP A 75 -5.81 1.62 -13.62
N TYR A 76 -7.13 1.81 -13.68
CA TYR A 76 -8.09 0.92 -14.36
C TYR A 76 -8.52 1.48 -15.72
N LYS A 77 -7.56 1.84 -16.57
CA LYS A 77 -7.76 2.02 -18.01
C LYS A 77 -7.05 0.94 -18.81
#